data_AF-A0A7J9RAH6-F1
#
_entry.id   AF-A0A7J9RAH6-F1
#
_cell.length_a   1.000
_cell.length_b   1.000
_cell.length_c   1.000
_cell.angle_alpha   90.00
_cell.angle_beta   90.00
_cell.angle_gamma   90.00
#
_symmetry.space_group_name_H-M   'P 1'
#
loop_
_entity.id
_entity.type
_entity.pdbx_description
1 polymer ?
#
loop_
_entity_poly.entity_id
_entity_poly.type
_entity_poly.pdbx_seq_one_letter_code
_entity_poly.pdbx_strand_id
1 'polypeptide(L)'
;MRSLSQEKVVKTTTDIDSLRSEIRDKSVRVIDVRREEDYKKDHIPTAVNLPLANLLSDDSPERVLKLVNSMGIDDETSVVVYDDTFGALASRVAWTLEYLGHSDVSLLETTYGKWKSLGLENDNVIPQIQNKEHSLNLKSEILATSDYLESAKEKKNVILVDNRERLNYLEQHIPGAISLPYRTLATNDKILRPKEDMKRLLDNRGITGDSEIITYCGSVGTLSGLAYYALKSVGLPNAKLYVRSFKEWKNLSKPTEKQEDANYWDLSAE
;
A
#
# COMPACT_ATOMS: atom_id res chain seq x y z
N MET A 1 -27.45 -20.51 -18.08
CA MET A 1 -27.31 -19.58 -16.94
C MET A 1 -25.83 -19.46 -16.63
N ARG A 2 -25.20 -18.34 -16.98
CA ARG A 2 -23.83 -18.05 -16.53
C ARG A 2 -23.91 -17.73 -15.04
N SER A 3 -23.22 -18.52 -14.22
CA SER A 3 -23.02 -18.21 -12.81
C SER A 3 -22.36 -16.85 -12.73
N LEU A 4 -23.07 -15.88 -12.16
CA LEU A 4 -22.48 -14.62 -11.71
C LEU A 4 -21.48 -15.02 -10.62
N SER A 5 -20.19 -15.04 -10.96
CA SER A 5 -19.13 -15.07 -9.96
C SER A 5 -19.37 -13.88 -9.05
N GLN A 6 -19.71 -14.13 -7.78
CA GLN A 6 -19.70 -13.09 -6.76
C GLN A 6 -18.29 -12.51 -6.77
N GLU A 7 -18.14 -11.26 -7.20
CA GLU A 7 -16.89 -10.52 -7.03
C GLU A 7 -16.60 -10.50 -5.53
N LYS A 8 -15.60 -11.28 -5.11
CA LYS A 8 -15.13 -11.28 -3.74
C LYS A 8 -14.61 -9.87 -3.49
N VAL A 9 -15.37 -9.06 -2.74
CA VAL A 9 -14.98 -7.70 -2.40
C VAL A 9 -13.63 -7.77 -1.69
N VAL A 10 -12.59 -7.24 -2.33
CA VAL A 10 -11.25 -7.23 -1.75
C VAL A 10 -11.26 -6.23 -0.59
N LYS A 11 -11.14 -6.72 0.64
CA LYS A 11 -11.08 -5.90 1.84
C LYS A 11 -9.75 -5.13 1.85
N THR A 12 -9.75 -3.89 1.36
CA THR A 12 -8.53 -3.05 1.32
C THR A 12 -8.22 -2.38 2.65
N THR A 13 -9.26 -2.05 3.41
CA THR A 13 -9.15 -1.39 4.70
C THR A 13 -10.04 -2.06 5.74
N THR A 14 -9.59 -2.06 6.99
CA THR A 14 -10.36 -2.50 8.16
C THR A 14 -10.65 -1.29 9.04
N ASP A 15 -11.93 -1.10 9.40
CA ASP A 15 -12.34 -0.05 10.33
C ASP A 15 -12.02 -0.42 11.79
N ILE A 16 -12.08 0.57 12.66
CA ILE A 16 -11.73 0.42 14.08
C ILE A 16 -12.57 -0.66 14.78
N ASP A 17 -13.88 -0.68 14.55
CA ASP A 17 -14.79 -1.57 15.27
C ASP A 17 -14.63 -3.02 14.79
N SER A 18 -14.44 -3.20 13.48
CA SER A 18 -14.08 -4.49 12.88
C SER A 18 -12.79 -5.03 13.48
N LEU A 19 -11.71 -4.23 13.52
CA LEU A 19 -10.42 -4.67 14.10
C LEU A 19 -10.58 -5.05 15.58
N ARG A 20 -11.30 -4.25 16.37
CA ARG A 20 -11.54 -4.55 17.79
C ARG A 20 -12.32 -5.84 17.99
N SER A 21 -13.29 -6.12 17.12
CA SER A 21 -14.02 -7.38 17.14
C SER A 21 -13.10 -8.56 16.80
N GLU A 22 -12.32 -8.44 15.72
CA GLU A 22 -11.41 -9.49 15.26
C GLU A 22 -10.31 -9.80 16.29
N ILE A 23 -9.81 -8.78 17.02
CA ILE A 23 -8.87 -8.95 18.14
C ILE A 23 -9.53 -9.77 19.27
N ARG A 24 -10.75 -9.41 19.67
CA ARG A 24 -11.50 -10.12 20.73
C ARG A 24 -11.76 -11.57 20.36
N ASP A 25 -12.08 -11.80 19.09
CA ASP A 25 -12.40 -13.13 18.55
C ASP A 25 -11.12 -13.94 18.21
N LYS A 26 -9.94 -13.34 18.37
CA LYS A 26 -8.62 -13.93 18.04
C LYS A 26 -8.52 -14.41 16.59
N SER A 27 -9.20 -13.72 15.69
CA SER A 27 -9.33 -14.09 14.27
C SER A 27 -8.43 -13.28 13.35
N VAL A 28 -7.58 -12.40 13.89
CA VAL A 28 -6.70 -11.52 13.12
C VAL A 28 -5.28 -11.50 13.66
N ARG A 29 -4.32 -11.35 12.75
CA ARG A 29 -2.96 -10.95 13.04
C ARG A 29 -2.81 -9.45 12.80
N VAL A 30 -2.53 -8.71 13.86
CA VAL A 30 -2.24 -7.28 13.75
C VAL A 30 -0.73 -7.08 13.58
N ILE A 31 -0.32 -6.30 12.57
CA ILE A 31 1.09 -5.96 12.32
C ILE A 31 1.30 -4.46 12.51
N ASP A 32 2.19 -4.11 13.44
CA ASP A 32 2.68 -2.77 13.68
C ASP A 32 3.97 -2.51 12.91
N VAL A 33 3.95 -1.57 11.96
CA VAL A 33 5.10 -1.23 11.10
C VAL A 33 5.96 -0.10 11.68
N ARG A 34 5.59 0.47 12.83
CA ARG A 34 6.37 1.51 13.51
C ARG A 34 7.70 0.94 14.01
N ARG A 35 8.57 1.85 14.46
CA ARG A 35 9.86 1.48 15.04
C ARG A 35 9.66 0.60 16.27
N GLU A 36 10.54 -0.36 16.45
CA GLU A 36 10.48 -1.32 17.56
C GLU A 36 10.43 -0.63 18.93
N GLU A 37 11.15 0.49 19.08
CA GLU A 37 11.13 1.32 20.29
C GLU A 37 9.77 1.95 20.59
N ASP A 38 8.99 2.33 19.58
CA ASP A 38 7.66 2.91 19.76
C ASP A 38 6.62 1.84 20.00
N TYR A 39 6.73 0.70 19.29
CA TYR A 39 5.93 -0.49 19.51
C TYR A 39 6.09 -1.00 20.95
N LYS A 40 7.32 -1.17 21.45
CA LYS A 40 7.57 -1.69 22.82
C LYS A 40 7.01 -0.80 23.93
N LYS A 41 6.87 0.50 23.67
CA LYS A 41 6.27 1.42 24.64
C LYS A 41 4.77 1.23 24.73
N ASP A 42 4.11 1.09 23.58
CA ASP A 42 2.65 1.08 23.45
C ASP A 42 2.26 0.70 22.01
N HIS A 43 1.34 -0.25 21.84
CA HIS A 43 0.84 -0.74 20.54
C HIS A 43 -0.61 -1.22 20.63
N ILE A 44 -1.26 -1.47 19.48
CA ILE A 44 -2.60 -2.07 19.44
C ILE A 44 -2.52 -3.50 20.02
N PRO A 45 -3.46 -3.95 20.88
CA PRO A 45 -3.38 -5.26 21.53
C PRO A 45 -3.15 -6.39 20.54
N THR A 46 -2.34 -7.37 20.96
CA THR A 46 -1.94 -8.57 20.17
C THR A 46 -1.06 -8.32 18.95
N ALA A 47 -0.71 -7.06 18.65
CA ALA A 47 0.12 -6.75 17.50
C ALA A 47 1.51 -7.38 17.59
N VAL A 48 2.06 -7.77 16.45
CA VAL A 48 3.48 -8.08 16.27
C VAL A 48 4.15 -6.92 15.55
N ASN A 49 5.46 -6.76 15.74
CA ASN A 49 6.20 -5.67 15.12
C ASN A 49 6.96 -6.14 13.87
N LEU A 50 6.74 -5.44 12.74
CA LEU A 50 7.52 -5.58 11.52
C LEU A 50 7.89 -4.18 10.99
N PRO A 51 8.95 -3.55 11.55
CA PRO A 51 9.42 -2.26 11.04
C PRO A 51 9.77 -2.38 9.56
N LEU A 52 9.42 -1.36 8.76
CA LEU A 52 9.72 -1.38 7.33
C LEU A 52 11.21 -1.60 7.04
N ALA A 53 12.11 -1.08 7.87
CA ALA A 53 13.54 -1.29 7.73
C ALA A 53 13.95 -2.78 7.83
N ASN A 54 13.27 -3.56 8.68
CA ASN A 54 13.51 -4.99 8.82
C ASN A 54 13.07 -5.73 7.56
N LEU A 55 11.90 -5.37 7.02
CA LEU A 55 11.41 -5.91 5.74
C LEU A 55 12.37 -5.59 4.59
N LEU A 56 12.83 -4.34 4.49
CA LEU A 56 13.67 -3.87 3.39
C LEU A 56 15.15 -4.26 3.53
N SER A 57 15.57 -4.80 4.68
CA SER A 57 16.93 -5.34 4.85
C SER A 57 17.22 -6.48 3.88
N ASP A 58 16.19 -7.26 3.56
CA ASP A 58 16.17 -8.33 2.58
C ASP A 58 14.70 -8.64 2.24
N ASP A 59 14.22 -8.05 1.14
CA ASP A 59 12.85 -8.21 0.64
C ASP A 59 12.69 -9.38 -0.34
N SER A 60 13.63 -10.34 -0.32
CA SER A 60 13.51 -11.59 -1.09
C SER A 60 12.31 -12.42 -0.61
N PRO A 61 11.58 -13.09 -1.54
CA PRO A 61 10.44 -13.92 -1.18
C PRO A 61 10.69 -14.90 -0.05
N GLU A 62 11.85 -15.56 -0.05
CA GLU A 62 12.23 -16.58 0.92
C GLU A 62 12.46 -15.97 2.31
N ARG A 63 13.04 -14.77 2.37
CA ARG A 63 13.25 -14.08 3.64
C ARG A 63 11.94 -13.56 4.20
N VAL A 64 11.11 -12.94 3.36
CA VAL A 64 9.82 -12.42 3.79
C VAL A 64 8.92 -13.58 4.24
N LEU A 65 8.92 -14.72 3.54
CA LEU A 65 8.18 -15.92 3.96
C LEU A 65 8.58 -16.38 5.37
N LYS A 66 9.87 -16.36 5.71
CA LYS A 66 10.33 -16.67 7.07
C LYS A 66 9.80 -15.67 8.11
N LEU A 67 9.76 -14.38 7.77
CA LEU A 67 9.19 -13.36 8.65
C LEU A 67 7.69 -13.60 8.87
N VAL A 68 6.93 -13.83 7.79
CA VAL A 68 5.50 -14.16 7.81
C VAL A 68 5.22 -15.38 8.70
N ASN A 69 5.95 -16.47 8.47
CA ASN A 69 5.84 -17.69 9.27
C ASN A 69 6.15 -17.43 10.75
N SER A 70 7.18 -16.64 11.07
CA SER A 70 7.54 -16.29 12.45
C SER A 70 6.51 -15.41 13.18
N MET A 71 5.70 -14.70 12.41
CA MET A 71 4.56 -13.93 12.91
C MET A 71 3.28 -14.78 13.02
N GLY A 72 3.38 -16.10 12.82
CA GLY A 72 2.26 -17.03 12.97
C GLY A 72 1.17 -16.82 11.94
N ILE A 73 1.55 -16.41 10.73
CA ILE A 73 0.66 -16.19 9.59
C ILE A 73 0.78 -17.41 8.67
N ASP A 74 -0.33 -18.13 8.49
CA ASP A 74 -0.52 -19.15 7.46
C ASP A 74 -1.41 -18.60 6.32
N ASP A 75 -1.75 -19.44 5.35
CA ASP A 75 -2.57 -19.07 4.18
C ASP A 75 -3.99 -18.57 4.55
N GLU A 76 -4.49 -18.90 5.74
CA GLU A 76 -5.86 -18.60 6.20
C GLU A 76 -5.92 -17.44 7.22
N THR A 77 -4.77 -16.99 7.72
CA THR A 77 -4.70 -15.98 8.78
C THR A 77 -5.09 -14.61 8.21
N SER A 78 -6.16 -13.99 8.71
CA SER A 78 -6.47 -12.60 8.34
C SER A 78 -5.44 -11.64 8.94
N VAL A 79 -4.96 -10.68 8.15
CA VAL A 79 -3.93 -9.72 8.55
C VAL A 79 -4.42 -8.28 8.44
N VAL A 80 -4.22 -7.51 9.50
CA VAL A 80 -4.42 -6.04 9.52
C VAL A 80 -3.10 -5.36 9.82
N VAL A 81 -2.65 -4.50 8.89
CA VAL A 81 -1.39 -3.77 8.99
C VAL A 81 -1.67 -2.31 9.32
N TYR A 82 -0.93 -1.74 10.27
CA TYR A 82 -1.02 -0.32 10.59
C TYR A 82 0.35 0.32 10.78
N ASP A 83 0.37 1.65 10.72
CA ASP A 83 1.52 2.48 11.02
C ASP A 83 1.11 3.79 11.70
N ASP A 84 2.05 4.71 11.84
CA ASP A 84 1.77 6.11 12.20
C ASP A 84 2.33 7.08 11.16
N THR A 85 2.22 6.70 9.89
CA THR A 85 2.73 7.45 8.73
C THR A 85 1.67 7.41 7.63
N PHE A 86 0.43 7.76 8.02
CA PHE A 86 -0.74 7.88 7.14
C PHE A 86 -1.00 6.64 6.25
N GLY A 87 -0.59 5.45 6.68
CA GLY A 87 -0.75 4.19 5.97
C GLY A 87 0.33 3.89 4.91
N ALA A 88 1.33 4.76 4.71
CA ALA A 88 2.34 4.56 3.67
C ALA A 88 3.35 3.44 3.98
N LEU A 89 3.73 3.23 5.23
CA LEU A 89 4.60 2.11 5.60
C LEU A 89 3.79 0.82 5.66
N ALA A 90 2.59 0.88 6.23
CA ALA A 90 1.65 -0.23 6.31
C ALA A 90 1.32 -0.79 4.92
N SER A 91 1.01 0.09 3.96
CA SER A 91 0.74 -0.30 2.57
C SER A 91 1.90 -1.01 1.89
N ARG A 92 3.15 -0.60 2.16
CA ARG A 92 4.33 -1.27 1.58
C ARG A 92 4.55 -2.68 2.15
N VAL A 93 4.26 -2.87 3.45
CA VAL A 93 4.31 -4.19 4.09
C VAL A 93 3.17 -5.08 3.58
N ALA A 94 1.95 -4.55 3.57
CA ALA A 94 0.75 -5.23 3.09
C ALA A 94 0.88 -5.65 1.61
N TRP A 95 1.39 -4.77 0.75
CA TRP A 95 1.66 -5.10 -0.66
C TRP A 95 2.67 -6.26 -0.78
N THR A 96 3.68 -6.34 0.09
CA THR A 96 4.63 -7.46 0.06
C THR A 96 4.01 -8.77 0.52
N LEU A 97 3.09 -8.74 1.48
CA LEU A 97 2.29 -9.90 1.85
C LEU A 97 1.45 -10.38 0.65
N GLU A 98 0.77 -9.45 -0.04
CA GLU A 98 0.04 -9.78 -1.27
C GLU A 98 0.96 -10.36 -2.35
N TYR A 99 2.14 -9.77 -2.54
CA TYR A 99 3.13 -10.24 -3.51
C TYR A 99 3.62 -11.66 -3.22
N LEU A 100 3.73 -12.04 -1.94
CA LEU A 100 4.02 -13.42 -1.54
C LEU A 100 2.89 -14.41 -1.80
N GLY A 101 1.67 -13.91 -2.04
CA GLY A 101 0.46 -14.71 -2.23
C GLY A 101 -0.53 -14.66 -1.06
N HIS A 102 -0.26 -13.87 -0.02
CA HIS A 102 -1.14 -13.72 1.12
C HIS A 102 -2.27 -12.74 0.81
N SER A 103 -3.47 -13.25 0.52
CA SER A 103 -4.57 -12.44 -0.03
C SER A 103 -5.48 -11.77 1.00
N ASP A 104 -5.56 -12.28 2.23
CA ASP A 104 -6.40 -11.72 3.31
C ASP A 104 -5.62 -10.71 4.15
N VAL A 105 -5.19 -9.63 3.50
CA VAL A 105 -4.46 -8.53 4.12
C VAL A 105 -5.14 -7.20 3.83
N SER A 106 -5.26 -6.37 4.87
CA SER A 106 -5.87 -5.05 4.79
C SER A 106 -5.11 -4.02 5.64
N LEU A 107 -5.36 -2.73 5.37
CA LEU A 107 -4.80 -1.63 6.15
C LEU A 107 -5.79 -1.18 7.22
N LEU A 108 -5.33 -0.88 8.44
CA LEU A 108 -6.18 -0.16 9.39
C LEU A 108 -6.50 1.23 8.82
N GLU A 109 -7.78 1.62 8.81
CA GLU A 109 -8.21 2.86 8.17
C GLU A 109 -7.69 4.15 8.83
N THR A 110 -7.10 4.01 10.02
CA THR A 110 -6.59 5.09 10.86
C THR A 110 -5.11 4.88 11.20
N THR A 111 -4.42 5.95 11.55
CA THR A 111 -3.06 5.84 12.10
C THR A 111 -3.09 5.47 13.58
N TYR A 112 -1.96 4.97 14.10
CA TYR A 112 -1.81 4.69 15.53
C TYR A 112 -1.99 5.93 16.41
N GLY A 113 -1.47 7.10 16.00
CA GLY A 113 -1.65 8.34 16.74
C GLY A 113 -3.13 8.72 16.90
N LYS A 114 -3.94 8.47 15.87
CA LYS A 114 -5.39 8.66 15.93
C LYS A 114 -6.09 7.57 16.76
N TRP A 115 -5.67 6.31 16.67
CA TRP A 115 -6.14 5.24 17.58
C TRP A 115 -5.98 5.65 19.05
N LYS A 116 -4.80 6.17 19.40
CA LYS A 116 -4.52 6.68 20.75
C LYS A 116 -5.35 7.89 21.15
N SER A 117 -5.54 8.86 20.26
CA SER A 117 -6.30 10.07 20.58
C SER A 117 -7.79 9.80 20.80
N LEU A 118 -8.30 8.68 20.27
CA LEU A 118 -9.64 8.18 20.53
C LEU A 118 -9.77 7.45 21.89
N GLY A 119 -8.67 7.28 22.64
CA GLY A 119 -8.68 6.60 23.94
C GLY A 119 -8.97 5.10 23.83
N LEU A 120 -8.66 4.49 22.69
CA LEU A 120 -8.83 3.06 22.47
C LEU A 120 -7.81 2.25 23.26
N GLU A 121 -8.10 0.96 23.42
CA GLU A 121 -7.25 0.03 24.16
C GLU A 121 -5.90 -0.15 23.46
N ASN A 122 -4.84 -0.11 24.26
CA ASN A 122 -3.46 -0.33 23.85
C ASN A 122 -2.80 -1.31 24.83
N ASP A 123 -1.70 -1.91 24.41
CA ASP A 123 -0.90 -2.84 25.21
C ASP A 123 0.61 -2.55 25.01
N ASN A 124 1.44 -3.10 25.87
CA ASN A 124 2.89 -3.16 25.72
C ASN A 124 3.45 -4.59 25.87
N VAL A 125 2.58 -5.59 26.06
CA VAL A 125 2.95 -7.00 26.14
C VAL A 125 3.27 -7.54 24.75
N ILE A 126 4.52 -7.94 24.54
CA ILE A 126 4.95 -8.60 23.31
C ILE A 126 4.36 -10.02 23.27
N PRO A 127 3.51 -10.36 22.28
CA PRO A 127 2.87 -11.66 22.25
C PRO A 127 3.87 -12.76 21.89
N GLN A 128 3.73 -13.93 22.51
CA GLN A 128 4.48 -15.12 22.12
C GLN A 128 3.75 -15.83 21.00
N ILE A 129 4.39 -15.89 19.83
CA ILE A 129 3.77 -16.39 18.60
C ILE A 129 4.41 -17.71 18.20
N GLN A 130 3.56 -18.69 17.95
CA GLN A 130 4.00 -19.94 17.34
C GLN A 130 4.15 -19.74 15.84
N ASN A 131 5.23 -20.30 15.29
CA ASN A 131 5.42 -20.32 13.85
C ASN A 131 4.26 -21.06 13.18
N LYS A 132 3.83 -20.54 12.05
CA LYS A 132 2.95 -21.24 11.12
C LYS A 132 3.59 -21.31 9.74
N GLU A 133 3.14 -22.23 8.90
CA GLU A 133 3.62 -22.36 7.54
C GLU A 133 2.67 -21.67 6.56
N HIS A 134 3.19 -20.72 5.80
CA HIS A 134 2.52 -20.11 4.66
C HIS A 134 3.07 -20.69 3.35
N SER A 135 2.21 -20.87 2.36
CA SER A 135 2.59 -21.30 1.02
C SER A 135 3.17 -20.15 0.20
N LEU A 136 4.26 -20.36 -0.53
CA LEU A 136 4.81 -19.31 -1.41
C LEU A 136 4.11 -19.34 -2.77
N ASN A 137 3.26 -18.35 -3.03
CA ASN A 137 2.49 -18.22 -4.28
C ASN A 137 2.66 -16.81 -4.87
N LEU A 138 3.85 -16.56 -5.42
CA LEU A 138 4.24 -15.23 -5.90
C LEU A 138 3.23 -14.64 -6.89
N LYS A 139 2.77 -13.42 -6.59
CA LYS A 139 1.89 -12.61 -7.44
C LYS A 139 2.71 -11.66 -8.30
N SER A 140 3.47 -12.20 -9.24
CA SER A 140 4.31 -11.38 -10.13
C SER A 140 3.52 -10.36 -10.94
N GLU A 141 2.22 -10.58 -11.13
CA GLU A 141 1.31 -9.67 -11.81
C GLU A 141 1.07 -8.34 -11.09
N ILE A 142 1.33 -8.21 -9.78
CA ILE A 142 1.18 -6.93 -9.07
C ILE A 142 2.48 -6.13 -8.97
N LEU A 143 3.60 -6.72 -9.42
CA LEU A 143 4.91 -6.08 -9.47
C LEU A 143 5.16 -5.49 -10.86
N ALA A 144 5.71 -4.28 -10.90
CA ALA A 144 6.26 -3.70 -12.10
C ALA A 144 7.78 -3.52 -11.94
N THR A 145 8.55 -3.86 -12.97
CA THR A 145 10.01 -3.67 -13.02
C THR A 145 10.38 -2.54 -13.97
N SER A 146 11.56 -1.97 -13.81
CA SER A 146 12.01 -0.90 -14.71
C SER A 146 12.07 -1.33 -16.18
N ASP A 147 12.38 -2.59 -16.47
CA ASP A 147 12.35 -3.16 -17.83
C ASP A 147 10.91 -3.31 -18.35
N TYR A 148 9.98 -3.74 -17.50
CA TYR A 148 8.57 -3.77 -17.87
C TYR A 148 8.05 -2.36 -18.19
N LEU A 149 8.35 -1.39 -17.33
CA LEU A 149 7.91 0.00 -17.45
C LEU A 149 8.36 0.65 -18.76
N GLU A 150 9.58 0.37 -19.25
CA GLU A 150 10.07 0.94 -20.51
C GLU A 150 9.18 0.61 -21.70
N SER A 151 8.66 -0.62 -21.74
CA SER A 151 7.72 -1.05 -22.79
C SER A 151 6.27 -0.69 -22.49
N ALA A 152 5.88 -0.68 -21.20
CA ALA A 152 4.50 -0.47 -20.80
C ALA A 152 4.07 1.00 -20.96
N LYS A 153 4.96 1.96 -20.68
CA LYS A 153 4.64 3.40 -20.73
C LYS A 153 4.22 3.91 -22.12
N GLU A 154 4.58 3.19 -23.18
CA GLU A 154 4.22 3.54 -24.57
C GLU A 154 2.85 2.96 -24.99
N LYS A 155 2.22 2.12 -24.15
CA LYS A 155 0.93 1.50 -24.46
C LYS A 155 -0.21 2.46 -24.11
N LYS A 156 -1.15 2.63 -25.04
CA LYS A 156 -2.34 3.50 -24.86
C LYS A 156 -3.22 3.14 -23.66
N ASN A 157 -3.17 1.88 -23.20
CA ASN A 157 -4.00 1.39 -22.11
C ASN A 157 -3.21 1.16 -20.80
N VAL A 158 -2.08 1.86 -20.64
CA VAL A 158 -1.29 1.89 -19.42
C VAL A 158 -1.28 3.32 -18.90
N ILE A 159 -1.56 3.49 -17.61
CA ILE A 159 -1.47 4.78 -16.93
C ILE A 159 -0.38 4.67 -15.87
N LEU A 160 0.65 5.48 -16.03
CA LEU A 160 1.74 5.56 -15.07
C LEU A 160 1.45 6.71 -14.09
N VAL A 161 1.44 6.43 -12.80
CA VAL A 161 1.02 7.36 -11.75
C VAL A 161 2.17 7.66 -10.81
N ASP A 162 2.57 8.94 -10.77
CA ASP A 162 3.58 9.45 -9.84
C ASP A 162 2.92 9.94 -8.54
N ASN A 163 3.23 9.26 -7.43
CA ASN A 163 2.69 9.57 -6.11
C ASN A 163 3.58 10.45 -5.24
N ARG A 164 4.65 11.04 -5.79
CA ARG A 164 5.49 12.00 -5.07
C ARG A 164 4.78 13.34 -4.86
N GLU A 165 5.40 14.20 -4.07
CA GLU A 165 4.98 15.61 -3.99
C GLU A 165 5.01 16.24 -5.39
N ARG A 166 4.03 17.13 -5.65
CA ARG A 166 3.86 17.81 -6.95
C ARG A 166 5.15 18.42 -7.46
N LEU A 167 5.90 19.12 -6.60
CA LEU A 167 7.17 19.76 -6.98
C LEU A 167 8.20 18.76 -7.52
N ASN A 168 8.30 17.56 -6.92
CA ASN A 168 9.22 16.55 -7.41
C ASN A 168 8.80 15.98 -8.77
N TYR A 169 7.50 15.89 -9.04
CA TYR A 169 6.99 15.53 -10.36
C TYR A 169 7.34 16.61 -11.39
N LEU A 170 7.05 17.89 -11.08
CA LEU A 170 7.32 19.00 -12.00
C LEU A 170 8.80 19.11 -12.38
N GLU A 171 9.69 18.91 -11.41
CA GLU A 171 11.14 18.94 -11.63
C GLU A 171 11.61 17.84 -12.58
N GLN A 172 11.25 16.58 -12.28
CA GLN A 172 11.63 15.41 -13.07
C GLN A 172 10.69 14.24 -12.78
N HIS A 173 10.12 13.58 -13.79
CA HIS A 173 9.29 12.38 -13.65
C HIS A 173 9.57 11.36 -14.76
N ILE A 174 8.97 10.17 -14.65
CA ILE A 174 9.06 9.14 -15.71
C ILE A 174 8.19 9.58 -16.89
N PRO A 175 8.69 9.50 -18.15
CA PRO A 175 7.95 9.95 -19.32
C PRO A 175 6.53 9.40 -19.42
N GLY A 176 5.56 10.28 -19.68
CA GLY A 176 4.15 9.93 -19.79
C GLY A 176 3.42 9.67 -18.46
N ALA A 177 4.09 9.85 -17.32
CA ALA A 177 3.44 9.73 -16.01
C ALA A 177 2.49 10.91 -15.73
N ILE A 178 1.38 10.62 -15.08
CA ILE A 178 0.50 11.64 -14.49
C ILE A 178 0.81 11.83 -13.00
N SER A 179 0.64 13.06 -12.50
CA SER A 179 0.81 13.35 -11.08
C SER A 179 -0.46 13.00 -10.28
N LEU A 180 -0.32 12.22 -9.21
CA LEU A 180 -1.34 12.01 -8.18
C LEU A 180 -0.66 12.00 -6.80
N PRO A 181 -0.36 13.18 -6.22
CA PRO A 181 0.38 13.27 -4.97
C PRO A 181 -0.31 12.50 -3.84
N TYR A 182 0.44 11.73 -3.06
CA TYR A 182 -0.11 10.85 -2.01
C TYR A 182 -1.04 11.58 -1.01
N ARG A 183 -0.81 12.87 -0.73
CA ARG A 183 -1.65 13.68 0.17
C ARG A 183 -3.09 13.79 -0.32
N THR A 184 -3.30 13.71 -1.64
CA THR A 184 -4.64 13.72 -2.23
C THR A 184 -5.40 12.43 -1.93
N LEU A 185 -4.76 11.36 -1.47
CA LEU A 185 -5.42 10.06 -1.24
C LEU A 185 -6.12 9.96 0.11
N ALA A 186 -5.67 10.74 1.10
CA ALA A 186 -6.14 10.67 2.48
C ALA A 186 -7.13 11.78 2.82
N THR A 187 -7.75 11.67 3.99
CA THR A 187 -8.50 12.75 4.66
C THR A 187 -7.88 13.03 6.03
N ASN A 188 -8.39 14.02 6.77
CA ASN A 188 -7.88 14.32 8.11
C ASN A 188 -8.03 13.14 9.10
N ASP A 189 -9.04 12.29 8.90
CA ASP A 189 -9.38 11.22 9.84
C ASP A 189 -9.11 9.81 9.31
N LYS A 190 -8.89 9.65 8.00
CA LYS A 190 -8.69 8.34 7.36
C LYS A 190 -7.49 8.34 6.43
N ILE A 191 -6.77 7.22 6.40
CA ILE A 191 -5.61 7.01 5.50
C ILE A 191 -5.99 7.00 4.02
N LEU A 192 -7.27 6.71 3.71
CA LEU A 192 -7.84 6.76 2.38
C LEU A 192 -9.18 7.52 2.41
N ARG A 193 -9.47 8.29 1.36
CA ARG A 193 -10.78 8.92 1.16
C ARG A 193 -11.90 7.86 1.08
N PRO A 194 -13.14 8.25 1.44
CA PRO A 194 -14.31 7.45 1.11
C PRO A 194 -14.33 7.06 -0.38
N LYS A 195 -14.93 5.90 -0.68
CA LYS A 195 -14.90 5.29 -2.01
C LYS A 195 -15.40 6.25 -3.10
N GLU A 196 -16.48 6.97 -2.84
CA GLU A 196 -17.09 7.91 -3.79
C GLU A 196 -16.16 9.11 -4.10
N ASP A 197 -15.49 9.65 -3.08
CA ASP A 197 -14.57 10.76 -3.23
C ASP A 197 -13.27 10.34 -3.90
N MET A 198 -12.76 9.16 -3.56
CA MET A 198 -11.59 8.57 -4.23
C MET A 198 -11.90 8.31 -5.72
N LYS A 199 -13.09 7.77 -6.03
CA LYS A 199 -13.50 7.54 -7.42
C LYS A 199 -13.55 8.85 -8.20
N ARG A 200 -14.18 9.89 -7.66
CA ARG A 200 -14.21 11.23 -8.29
C ARG A 200 -12.82 11.81 -8.51
N LEU A 201 -11.92 11.67 -7.53
CA LEU A 201 -10.53 12.12 -7.66
C LEU A 201 -9.83 11.42 -8.82
N LEU A 202 -9.96 10.10 -8.94
CA LEU A 202 -9.33 9.29 -9.98
C LEU A 202 -9.92 9.57 -11.38
N ASP A 203 -11.25 9.67 -11.48
CA ASP A 203 -11.96 10.01 -12.72
C ASP A 203 -11.51 11.39 -13.26
N ASN A 204 -11.37 12.38 -12.37
CA ASN A 204 -10.88 13.72 -12.72
C ASN A 204 -9.42 13.74 -13.21
N ARG A 205 -8.65 12.68 -12.93
CA ARG A 205 -7.27 12.50 -13.37
C ARG A 205 -7.16 11.56 -14.58
N GLY A 206 -8.28 11.14 -15.16
CA GLY A 206 -8.32 10.23 -16.30
C GLY A 206 -7.94 8.78 -15.95
N ILE A 207 -7.94 8.41 -14.68
CA ILE A 207 -7.64 7.05 -14.22
C ILE A 207 -8.93 6.23 -14.27
N THR A 208 -9.03 5.32 -15.25
CA THR A 208 -10.24 4.54 -15.52
C THR A 208 -10.03 3.04 -15.33
N GLY A 209 -11.14 2.27 -15.23
CA GLY A 209 -11.13 0.83 -14.93
C GLY A 209 -10.59 -0.10 -16.00
N ASP A 210 -10.50 0.36 -17.25
CA ASP A 210 -10.06 -0.48 -18.36
C ASP A 210 -8.52 -0.48 -18.51
N SER A 211 -7.81 0.42 -17.84
CA SER A 211 -6.36 0.58 -17.94
C SER A 211 -5.58 -0.27 -16.95
N GLU A 212 -4.37 -0.65 -17.34
CA GLU A 212 -3.36 -1.10 -16.37
C GLU A 212 -2.74 0.13 -15.71
N ILE A 213 -2.77 0.17 -14.37
CA ILE A 213 -2.31 1.32 -13.61
C ILE A 213 -1.02 0.95 -12.89
N ILE A 214 0.06 1.67 -13.17
CA ILE A 214 1.36 1.44 -12.55
C ILE A 214 1.65 2.60 -11.60
N THR A 215 1.76 2.34 -10.31
CA THR A 215 2.08 3.36 -9.31
C THR A 215 3.57 3.36 -8.97
N TYR A 216 4.15 4.55 -8.79
CA TYR A 216 5.52 4.70 -8.30
C TYR A 216 5.67 5.96 -7.45
N CYS A 217 6.70 6.01 -6.62
CA CYS A 217 7.01 7.18 -5.82
C CYS A 217 8.51 7.53 -5.86
N GLY A 218 9.06 8.06 -4.77
CA GLY A 218 10.47 8.47 -4.72
C GLY A 218 11.46 7.31 -4.65
N SER A 219 11.19 6.29 -3.83
CA SER A 219 12.24 5.36 -3.41
C SER A 219 11.78 3.90 -3.27
N VAL A 220 11.10 3.54 -2.19
CA VAL A 220 10.87 2.14 -1.80
C VAL A 220 9.39 1.75 -1.83
N GLY A 221 8.60 2.46 -2.63
CA GLY A 221 7.21 2.09 -2.90
C GLY A 221 6.23 2.34 -1.75
N THR A 222 6.56 3.16 -0.75
CA THR A 222 5.65 3.44 0.39
C THR A 222 4.46 4.29 -0.02
N LEU A 223 4.70 5.47 -0.58
CA LEU A 223 3.63 6.38 -1.01
C LEU A 223 2.79 5.79 -2.15
N SER A 224 3.44 5.08 -3.09
CA SER A 224 2.76 4.42 -4.19
C SER A 224 2.11 3.09 -3.81
N GLY A 225 2.53 2.47 -2.70
CA GLY A 225 1.79 1.39 -2.06
C GLY A 225 0.44 1.87 -1.54
N LEU A 226 0.39 3.04 -0.91
CA LEU A 226 -0.88 3.64 -0.48
C LEU A 226 -1.79 3.93 -1.68
N ALA A 227 -1.23 4.43 -2.79
CA ALA A 227 -1.96 4.61 -4.04
C ALA A 227 -2.48 3.28 -4.63
N TYR A 228 -1.70 2.20 -4.57
CA TYR A 228 -2.14 0.87 -4.98
C TYR A 228 -3.39 0.42 -4.19
N TYR A 229 -3.42 0.62 -2.87
CA TYR A 229 -4.62 0.34 -2.06
C TYR A 229 -5.78 1.30 -2.34
N ALA A 230 -5.50 2.57 -2.67
CA ALA A 230 -6.51 3.54 -3.08
C ALA A 230 -7.22 3.13 -4.38
N LEU A 231 -6.48 2.57 -5.34
CA LEU A 231 -7.05 2.03 -6.59
C LEU A 231 -7.92 0.79 -6.30
N LYS A 232 -7.42 -0.13 -5.48
CA LYS A 232 -8.19 -1.33 -5.11
C LYS A 232 -9.48 -0.98 -4.37
N SER A 233 -9.49 0.05 -3.52
CA SER A 233 -10.67 0.41 -2.70
C SER A 233 -11.85 0.91 -3.54
N VAL A 234 -11.58 1.44 -4.74
CA VAL A 234 -12.60 1.87 -5.71
C VAL A 234 -12.93 0.83 -6.78
N GLY A 235 -12.35 -0.38 -6.69
CA GLY A 235 -12.59 -1.45 -7.66
C GLY A 235 -11.77 -1.32 -8.94
N LEU A 236 -10.55 -0.78 -8.85
CA LEU A 236 -9.56 -0.77 -9.93
C LEU A 236 -8.45 -1.79 -9.62
N PRO A 237 -8.70 -3.11 -9.79
CA PRO A 237 -7.77 -4.15 -9.35
C PRO A 237 -6.58 -4.35 -10.28
N ASN A 238 -6.61 -3.82 -11.51
CA ASN A 238 -5.53 -3.92 -12.49
C ASN A 238 -4.40 -2.91 -12.18
N ALA A 239 -3.88 -2.97 -10.96
CA ALA A 239 -2.84 -2.09 -10.45
C ALA A 239 -1.54 -2.85 -10.24
N LYS A 240 -0.41 -2.21 -10.54
CA LYS A 240 0.94 -2.70 -10.27
C LYS A 240 1.72 -1.66 -9.49
N LEU A 241 2.63 -2.12 -8.63
CA LEU A 241 3.56 -1.27 -7.92
C LEU A 241 4.97 -1.40 -8.50
N TYR A 242 5.54 -0.28 -8.95
CA TYR A 242 6.97 -0.18 -9.22
C TYR A 242 7.73 0.12 -7.93
N VAL A 243 8.05 -0.94 -7.18
CA VAL A 243 8.56 -0.86 -5.79
C VAL A 243 9.88 -0.10 -5.65
N ARG A 244 10.77 -0.20 -6.65
CA ARG A 244 12.08 0.47 -6.67
C ARG A 244 11.99 1.93 -7.15
N SER A 245 10.83 2.29 -7.74
CA SER A 245 10.34 3.65 -7.92
C SER A 245 11.35 4.58 -8.64
N PHE A 246 11.17 5.89 -8.52
CA PHE A 246 11.96 6.86 -9.28
C PHE A 246 13.46 6.82 -8.96
N LYS A 247 13.84 6.42 -7.74
CA LYS A 247 15.25 6.24 -7.36
C LYS A 247 15.96 5.23 -8.26
N GLU A 248 15.41 4.04 -8.48
CA GLU A 248 16.00 3.06 -9.40
C GLU A 248 16.01 3.58 -10.84
N TRP A 249 14.90 4.19 -11.28
CA TRP A 249 14.79 4.73 -12.64
C TRP A 249 15.94 5.71 -12.96
N LYS A 250 16.22 6.63 -12.03
CA LYS A 250 17.35 7.56 -12.16
C LYS A 250 18.71 6.88 -12.06
N ASN A 251 18.87 5.92 -11.15
CA ASN A 251 20.14 5.19 -11.00
C ASN A 251 20.50 4.40 -12.27
N LEU A 252 19.49 3.94 -13.01
CA LEU A 252 19.65 3.28 -14.31
C LEU A 252 19.82 4.26 -15.47
N SER A 253 19.91 5.57 -15.20
CA SER A 253 20.02 6.64 -16.22
C SER A 253 18.93 6.58 -17.29
N LYS A 254 17.73 6.10 -16.93
CA LYS A 254 16.59 6.02 -17.84
C LYS A 254 16.02 7.42 -18.11
N PRO A 255 15.38 7.66 -19.27
CA PRO A 255 14.90 9.00 -19.65
C PRO A 255 13.92 9.59 -18.64
N THR A 256 13.96 10.91 -18.44
CA THR A 256 13.03 11.64 -17.56
C THR A 256 12.43 12.83 -18.29
N GLU A 257 11.21 13.21 -17.91
CA GLU A 257 10.53 14.42 -18.39
C GLU A 257 10.51 15.49 -17.29
N LYS A 258 10.47 16.76 -17.70
CA LYS A 258 10.25 17.92 -16.84
C LYS A 258 8.95 18.57 -17.28
N GLN A 259 8.09 18.96 -16.34
CA GLN A 259 6.87 19.68 -16.67
C GLN A 259 7.19 21.18 -16.82
N GLU A 260 7.25 21.68 -18.06
CA GLU A 260 7.57 23.09 -18.33
C GLU A 260 6.35 24.01 -18.22
N ASP A 261 5.18 23.54 -18.68
CA ASP A 261 3.92 24.28 -18.62
C ASP A 261 2.99 23.67 -17.57
N ALA A 262 2.98 24.24 -16.37
CA ALA A 262 1.97 23.93 -15.36
C ALA A 262 0.76 24.86 -15.56
N ASN A 263 -0.36 24.34 -16.06
CA ASN A 263 -1.62 25.08 -16.15
C ASN A 263 -2.23 25.32 -14.76
N TYR A 264 -3.27 26.15 -14.66
CA TYR A 264 -3.95 26.43 -13.38
C TYR A 264 -4.42 25.14 -12.65
N TRP A 265 -4.88 24.14 -13.39
CA TRP A 265 -5.23 22.80 -12.89
C TRP A 265 -4.02 21.97 -12.43
N ASP A 266 -2.83 22.33 -12.90
CA ASP A 266 -1.55 21.78 -12.45
C ASP A 266 -1.03 22.45 -11.17
N LEU A 267 -1.66 23.56 -10.75
CA LEU A 267 -1.28 24.37 -9.60
C LEU A 267 -2.31 24.31 -8.46
N SER A 268 -3.55 23.89 -8.73
CA SER A 268 -4.55 23.66 -7.67
C SER A 268 -4.22 22.36 -6.93
N ALA A 269 -3.78 22.49 -5.68
CA ALA A 269 -3.44 21.39 -4.79
C ALA A 269 -4.67 20.65 -4.20
N GLU A 270 -5.78 20.64 -4.94
CA GLU A 270 -6.96 19.81 -4.65
C GLU A 270 -6.99 18.55 -5.53
#